data_AF-A0A3D1J4T9-F1
#
_entry.id   AF-A0A3D1J4T9-F1
#
_cell.length_a   1.000
_cell.length_b   1.000
_cell.length_c   1.000
_cell.angle_alpha   90.00
_cell.angle_beta   90.00
_cell.angle_gamma   90.00
#
_symmetry.space_group_name_H-M   'P 1'
#
loop_
_entity.id
_entity.type
_entity.pdbx_description
1 polymer ?
#
loop_
_entity_poly.entity_id
_entity_poly.type
_entity_poly.pdbx_seq_one_letter_code
_entity_poly.pdbx_strand_id
1 'polypeptide(L)'
;MGAVRVLHGLGFSDAINAVSAHFAEISKAQAGRGDLAVITAPSEDDPMGAIGVVLGPIVAGYGATGLHFVSLADILRAFRVE
;
A
#
# COMPACT_ATOMS: atom_id res chain seq x y z
N MET A 1 16.05 7.97 -0.50
CA MET A 1 15.42 8.15 -1.83
C MET A 1 14.17 7.29 -1.84
N GLY A 2 13.01 7.87 -1.48
CA GLY A 2 11.91 7.14 -0.83
C GLY A 2 10.89 6.44 -1.74
N ALA A 3 10.17 5.50 -1.12
CA ALA A 3 9.09 4.67 -1.67
C ALA A 3 8.05 5.41 -2.55
N VAL A 4 7.91 6.72 -2.36
CA VAL A 4 7.00 7.60 -3.11
C VAL A 4 7.27 7.60 -4.62
N ARG A 5 8.53 7.41 -5.07
CA ARG A 5 8.85 7.43 -6.52
C ARG A 5 8.40 6.16 -7.26
N VAL A 6 8.27 5.04 -6.57
CA VAL A 6 7.83 3.77 -7.17
C VAL A 6 6.35 3.82 -7.53
N LEU A 7 5.58 4.70 -6.87
CA LEU A 7 4.12 4.77 -6.97
C LEU A 7 3.59 5.58 -8.17
N HIS A 8 4.44 6.28 -8.93
CA HIS A 8 3.98 7.29 -9.91
C HIS A 8 3.94 6.82 -11.39
N GLY A 9 4.43 5.62 -11.73
CA GLY A 9 4.68 5.24 -13.14
C GLY A 9 4.01 3.97 -13.66
N LEU A 10 3.26 3.27 -12.82
CA LEU A 10 2.83 1.91 -13.04
C LEU A 10 1.39 1.82 -12.53
N GLY A 11 0.45 1.26 -13.30
CA GLY A 11 -0.92 1.05 -12.81
C GLY A 11 -0.88 0.34 -11.45
N PHE A 12 -1.89 0.52 -10.59
CA PHE A 12 -1.74 0.10 -9.19
C PHE A 12 -1.37 -1.38 -9.03
N SER A 13 -1.79 -2.24 -9.97
CA SER A 13 -1.41 -3.65 -10.09
C SER A 13 0.10 -3.89 -10.24
N ASP A 14 0.79 -3.08 -11.04
CA ASP A 14 2.22 -3.19 -11.26
C ASP A 14 3.01 -2.78 -10.01
N ALA A 15 2.52 -1.78 -9.27
CA ALA A 15 3.08 -1.40 -7.98
C ALA A 15 2.91 -2.54 -6.94
N ILE A 16 1.76 -3.21 -6.93
CA ILE A 16 1.51 -4.36 -6.06
C ILE A 16 2.44 -5.55 -6.39
N ASN A 17 2.61 -5.83 -7.68
CA ASN A 17 3.53 -6.87 -8.15
C ASN A 17 4.98 -6.55 -7.76
N ALA A 18 5.42 -5.31 -7.96
CA ALA A 18 6.75 -4.87 -7.57
C ALA A 18 6.96 -5.00 -6.05
N VAL A 19 6.00 -4.55 -5.23
CA VAL A 19 6.09 -4.69 -3.77
C VAL A 19 6.16 -6.16 -3.36
N SER A 20 5.32 -7.02 -3.95
CA SER A 20 5.30 -8.45 -3.65
C SER A 20 6.60 -9.16 -4.06
N ALA A 21 7.30 -8.67 -5.08
CA ALA A 21 8.57 -9.23 -5.53
C ALA A 21 9.78 -8.76 -4.69
N HIS A 22 9.70 -7.58 -4.07
CA HIS A 22 10.82 -6.94 -3.38
C HIS A 22 10.76 -6.99 -1.86
N PHE A 23 9.57 -7.16 -1.28
CA PHE A 23 9.37 -7.13 0.17
C PHE A 23 8.71 -8.41 0.66
N ALA A 24 9.10 -8.84 1.86
CA ALA A 24 8.49 -10.00 2.50
C ALA A 24 7.07 -9.67 2.97
N GLU A 25 6.09 -10.46 2.53
CA GLU A 25 4.73 -10.37 3.04
C GLU A 25 4.70 -10.80 4.51
N ILE A 26 4.02 -10.01 5.34
CA ILE A 26 3.89 -10.22 6.78
C ILE A 26 2.42 -10.23 7.19
N SER A 27 2.12 -10.75 8.38
CA SER A 27 0.79 -10.62 8.96
C SER A 27 0.44 -9.14 9.16
N LYS A 28 -0.82 -8.77 8.91
CA LYS A 28 -1.35 -7.42 9.19
C LYS A 28 -1.12 -7.01 10.65
N ALA A 29 -1.17 -7.96 11.58
CA ALA A 29 -0.93 -7.72 13.00
C ALA A 29 0.54 -7.38 13.34
N GLN A 30 1.47 -7.72 12.45
CA GLN A 30 2.90 -7.42 12.59
C GLN A 30 3.31 -6.15 11.86
N ALA A 31 2.39 -5.59 11.06
CA ALA A 31 2.66 -4.38 10.28
C ALA A 31 2.84 -3.19 11.22
N GLY A 32 3.98 -2.54 11.10
CA GLY A 32 4.37 -1.38 11.89
C GLY A 32 4.51 -0.13 11.04
N ARG A 33 4.74 1.01 11.69
CA ARG A 33 4.99 2.28 11.00
C ARG A 33 6.17 2.12 10.03
N GLY A 34 5.97 2.47 8.76
CA GLY A 34 6.96 2.37 7.70
C GLY A 34 6.81 1.14 6.80
N ASP A 35 6.06 0.13 7.23
CA ASP A 35 5.72 -1.02 6.39
C ASP A 35 4.77 -0.61 5.24
N LEU A 36 4.75 -1.42 4.19
CA LEU A 36 3.84 -1.22 3.05
C LEU A 36 2.59 -2.06 3.23
N ALA A 37 1.47 -1.59 2.68
CA ALA A 37 0.23 -2.33 2.68
C ALA A 37 -0.51 -2.17 1.36
N VAL A 38 -1.24 -3.21 0.96
CA VAL A 38 -2.20 -3.14 -0.14
C VAL A 38 -3.54 -2.75 0.45
N ILE A 39 -4.13 -1.68 -0.05
CA ILE A 39 -5.43 -1.16 0.38
C ILE A 39 -6.42 -1.29 -0.77
N THR A 40 -7.71 -1.40 -0.47
CA THR A 40 -8.73 -1.28 -1.53
C THR A 40 -8.65 0.14 -2.10
N ALA A 41 -8.48 0.25 -3.42
CA ALA A 41 -8.46 1.55 -4.08
C ALA A 41 -9.88 2.14 -4.02
N PRO A 42 -10.03 3.43 -3.67
CA PRO A 42 -11.35 4.05 -3.55
C PRO A 42 -11.99 4.42 -4.89
N SER A 43 -11.31 4.24 -6.04
CA SER A 43 -11.87 4.58 -7.35
C SER A 43 -12.53 3.39 -8.03
N GLU A 44 -13.72 3.62 -8.60
CA GLU A 44 -14.44 2.66 -9.45
C GLU A 44 -13.59 2.18 -10.65
N ASP A 45 -12.62 2.98 -11.09
CA ASP A 45 -11.80 2.72 -12.28
C ASP A 45 -10.60 1.79 -12.06
N ASP A 46 -10.24 1.46 -10.81
CA ASP A 46 -9.13 0.52 -10.56
C ASP A 46 -9.43 -0.39 -9.36
N PRO A 47 -10.09 -1.54 -9.59
CA PRO A 47 -10.47 -2.47 -8.52
C PRO A 47 -9.28 -3.26 -7.95
N MET A 48 -8.06 -3.10 -8.47
CA MET A 48 -6.93 -3.96 -8.14
C MET A 48 -6.26 -3.62 -6.79
N GLY A 49 -6.68 -2.53 -6.14
CA GLY A 49 -6.11 -2.05 -4.89
C GLY A 49 -4.91 -1.13 -5.11
N ALA A 50 -4.58 -0.31 -4.13
CA ALA A 50 -3.45 0.63 -4.17
C ALA A 50 -2.40 0.26 -3.11
N ILE A 51 -1.17 0.75 -3.28
CA ILE A 51 -0.14 0.65 -2.23
C ILE A 51 -0.23 1.86 -1.30
N GLY A 52 -0.23 1.57 0.00
CA GLY A 52 -0.13 2.55 1.07
C GLY A 52 1.04 2.26 2.01
N VAL A 53 1.34 3.25 2.84
CA VAL A 53 2.35 3.19 3.89
C VAL A 53 1.65 3.16 5.23
N VAL A 54 2.05 2.23 6.10
CA VAL A 54 1.54 2.13 7.46
C VAL A 54 2.12 3.26 8.31
N LEU A 55 1.26 4.02 8.97
CA LEU A 55 1.65 5.14 9.86
C LEU A 55 1.37 4.84 11.35
N GLY A 56 0.91 3.62 11.66
CA GLY A 56 0.42 3.19 12.98
C GLY A 56 -0.91 2.46 12.79
N PRO A 57 -2.01 2.92 13.42
CA PRO A 57 -3.33 2.31 13.22
C PRO A 57 -3.97 2.66 11.85
N ILE A 58 -3.35 3.58 11.09
CA ILE A 58 -3.81 4.03 9.79
C ILE A 58 -2.78 3.73 8.71
N VAL A 59 -3.27 3.57 7.49
CA VAL A 59 -2.46 3.40 6.28
C VAL A 59 -2.81 4.52 5.32
N ALA A 60 -1.79 5.20 4.81
CA ALA A 60 -1.93 6.28 3.83
C ALA A 60 -1.53 5.79 2.44
N GLY A 61 -2.45 5.84 1.48
CA GLY A 61 -2.21 5.47 0.08
C GLY A 61 -2.62 6.56 -0.87
N TYR A 62 -2.03 6.59 -2.06
CA TYR A 62 -2.39 7.54 -3.11
C TYR A 62 -3.35 6.87 -4.09
N GLY A 63 -4.52 7.47 -4.30
CA GLY A 63 -5.54 7.03 -5.25
C GLY A 63 -5.80 8.09 -6.31
N ALA A 64 -6.78 7.84 -7.19
CA ALA A 64 -7.08 8.70 -8.34
C ALA A 64 -7.44 10.15 -7.95
N THR A 65 -8.03 10.37 -6.78
CA THR A 65 -8.45 11.70 -6.30
C THR A 65 -7.51 12.31 -5.25
N GLY A 66 -6.38 11.66 -4.98
CA GLY A 66 -5.34 12.16 -4.08
C GLY A 66 -4.98 11.20 -2.94
N LEU A 67 -4.64 11.74 -1.78
CA LEU A 67 -4.24 10.96 -0.62
C LEU A 67 -5.47 10.42 0.12
N HIS A 68 -5.46 9.13 0.42
CA HIS A 68 -6.52 8.44 1.16
C HIS A 68 -5.95 7.74 2.39
N PHE A 69 -6.81 7.58 3.39
CA PHE A 69 -6.47 6.93 4.65
C PHE A 69 -7.46 5.81 4.92
N VAL A 70 -6.93 4.64 5.26
CA VAL A 70 -7.73 3.48 5.68
C VAL A 70 -7.22 2.95 7.01
N SER A 71 -8.04 2.18 7.71
CA SER A 71 -7.61 1.48 8.92
C SER A 71 -6.60 0.39 8.56
N LEU A 72 -5.61 0.16 9.43
CA LEU A 72 -4.73 -1.01 9.31
C LEU A 72 -5.53 -2.33 9.33
N ALA A 73 -6.70 -2.34 9.98
CA ALA A 73 -7.57 -3.51 9.98
C ALA A 73 -8.17 -3.84 8.60
N ASP A 74 -8.32 -2.83 7.74
CA ASP A 74 -9.04 -2.92 6.47
C ASP A 74 -8.10 -3.16 5.27
N ILE A 75 -6.79 -3.24 5.50
CA ILE A 75 -5.83 -3.53 4.43
C ILE A 75 -6.02 -4.96 3.94
N LEU A 76 -5.63 -5.22 2.69
CA LEU A 76 -5.66 -6.55 2.09
C LEU A 76 -4.43 -7.37 2.48
N ARG A 77 -3.24 -6.75 2.38
CA ARG A 77 -1.92 -7.39 2.58
C ARG A 77 -0.93 -6.40 3.22
N ALA A 78 0.11 -6.90 3.87
CA ALA A 78 1.18 -6.08 4.48
C ALA A 78 2.56 -6.62 4.13
N PHE A 79 3.55 -5.74 4.01
CA PHE A 79 4.92 -6.09 3.64
C PHE A 79 5.95 -5.35 4.49
N ARG A 80 6.97 -6.08 4.95
CA ARG A 80 8.06 -5.52 5.75
C ARG A 80 9.01 -4.72 4.87
N VAL A 81 9.26 -3.47 5.26
CA VAL A 81 10.34 -2.64 4.72
C VAL A 81 11.45 -2.58 5.76
N GLU A 82 12.64 -3.08 5.43
CA GLU A 82 13.87 -3.01 6.26
C GLU A 82 14.75 -1.83 5.86
#